data_AF-A0A9X9A474-F1
#
_entry.id   AF-A0A9X9A474-F1
#
_cell.length_a   1.000
_cell.length_b   1.000
_cell.length_c   1.000
_cell.angle_alpha   90.00
_cell.angle_beta   90.00
_cell.angle_gamma   90.00
#
_symmetry.space_group_name_H-M   'P 1'
#
loop_
_entity.id
_entity.type
_entity.pdbx_description
1 polymer ?
#
loop_
_entity_poly.entity_id
_entity_poly.type
_entity_poly.pdbx_seq_one_letter_code
_entity_poly.pdbx_strand_id
1 'polypeptide(L)'
;MTEYTPAILCGVIAGTVTRVLMLRTDTRQYPTRLHGKIIHIAMGLIAAALGAIAIPSILKKDFSAITFLTLAATQFRDVRNMERNTLQQLDGYELVPRG
;
A
#
# COMPACT_ATOMS: atom_id res chain seq x y z
N MET A 1 -2.23 -8.86 -25.79
CA MET A 1 -2.08 -8.20 -24.46
C MET A 1 -3.38 -7.55 -23.98
N THR A 2 -4.36 -7.33 -24.87
CA THR A 2 -5.63 -6.66 -24.60
C THR A 2 -6.64 -7.45 -23.77
N GLU A 3 -6.55 -8.78 -23.74
CA GLU A 3 -7.51 -9.65 -23.04
C GLU A 3 -7.53 -9.42 -21.51
N TYR A 4 -6.36 -9.24 -20.91
CA TYR A 4 -6.24 -9.03 -19.46
C TYR A 4 -6.32 -7.55 -19.04
N THR A 5 -6.15 -6.62 -19.99
CA THR A 5 -6.20 -5.17 -19.73
C THR A 5 -7.45 -4.72 -18.98
N PRO A 6 -8.68 -5.11 -19.37
CA PRO A 6 -9.89 -4.69 -18.63
C PRO A 6 -9.92 -5.25 -17.21
N ALA A 7 -9.50 -6.51 -17.01
CA ALA A 7 -9.44 -7.12 -15.68
C ALA A 7 -8.40 -6.43 -14.79
N ILE A 8 -7.23 -6.09 -15.34
CA ILE A 8 -6.17 -5.37 -14.63
C ILE A 8 -6.67 -3.98 -14.21
N LEU A 9 -7.25 -3.22 -15.15
CA LEU A 9 -7.81 -1.89 -14.86
C LEU A 9 -8.90 -1.94 -13.80
N CYS A 10 -9.84 -2.90 -13.91
CA CYS A 10 -10.89 -3.07 -12.93
C CYS A 10 -10.31 -3.39 -11.54
N GLY A 11 -9.32 -4.29 -11.46
CA GLY A 11 -8.65 -4.64 -10.20
C GLY A 11 -7.92 -3.45 -9.57
N VAL A 12 -7.19 -2.68 -10.37
CA VAL A 12 -6.47 -1.48 -9.90
C VAL A 12 -7.44 -0.43 -9.38
N ILE A 13 -8.51 -0.15 -10.13
CA ILE A 13 -9.52 0.84 -9.73
C ILE A 13 -10.23 0.37 -8.46
N ALA A 14 -10.72 -0.88 -8.42
CA ALA A 14 -11.41 -1.43 -7.27
C ALA A 14 -10.52 -1.43 -6.01
N GLY A 15 -9.26 -1.84 -6.13
CA GLY A 15 -8.31 -1.83 -5.01
C GLY A 15 -7.99 -0.42 -4.51
N THR A 16 -7.79 0.53 -5.43
CA THR A 16 -7.51 1.93 -5.09
C THR A 16 -8.72 2.58 -4.42
N VAL A 17 -9.93 2.37 -4.96
CA VAL A 17 -11.19 2.86 -4.37
C VAL A 17 -11.39 2.26 -2.98
N THR A 18 -11.18 0.96 -2.82
CA THR A 18 -11.27 0.28 -1.51
C THR A 18 -10.35 0.95 -0.49
N ARG A 19 -9.11 1.29 -0.87
CA ARG A 19 -8.17 2.00 0.00
C ARG A 19 -8.68 3.39 0.40
N VAL A 20 -9.22 4.14 -0.55
CA VAL A 20 -9.78 5.48 -0.30
C VAL A 20 -10.99 5.41 0.63
N LEU A 21 -11.87 4.42 0.44
CA LEU A 21 -13.03 4.20 1.30
C LEU A 21 -12.59 3.84 2.73
N MET A 22 -11.61 2.94 2.87
CA MET A 22 -11.06 2.55 4.18
C MET A 22 -10.51 3.75 4.97
N LEU A 23 -9.87 4.70 4.29
CA LEU A 23 -9.34 5.91 4.94
C LEU A 23 -10.43 6.88 5.43
N ARG A 24 -11.69 6.72 4.98
CA ARG A 24 -12.83 7.54 5.44
C ARG A 24 -13.56 6.92 6.63
N THR A 25 -13.52 5.60 6.79
CA THR A 25 -14.36 4.88 7.76
C THR A 25 -13.93 5.13 9.21
N ASP A 26 -12.66 5.43 9.47
CA ASP A 26 -12.19 5.65 10.85
C ASP A 26 -11.15 6.78 10.92
N THR A 27 -11.50 7.88 11.59
CA THR A 27 -10.59 9.01 11.88
C THR A 27 -9.94 8.92 13.27
N ARG A 28 -10.38 7.97 14.11
CA ARG A 28 -9.76 7.67 15.40
C ARG A 28 -8.60 6.68 15.23
N GLN A 29 -8.66 5.85 14.20
CA GLN A 29 -7.55 5.00 13.77
C GLN A 29 -6.62 5.75 12.81
N TYR A 30 -5.33 5.47 12.94
CA TYR A 30 -4.27 5.97 12.06
C TYR A 30 -4.58 5.70 10.58
N PRO A 31 -4.30 6.62 9.63
CA PRO A 31 -3.44 7.80 9.73
C PRO A 31 -4.15 9.10 10.14
N THR A 32 -3.61 9.77 11.16
CA THR A 32 -4.12 11.04 11.71
C THR A 32 -3.67 12.28 10.94
N ARG A 33 -2.57 12.21 10.18
CA ARG A 33 -2.01 13.36 9.42
C ARG A 33 -2.10 13.16 7.91
N LEU A 34 -2.15 14.28 7.17
CA LEU A 34 -2.26 14.32 5.71
C LEU A 34 -1.17 13.49 5.01
N HIS A 35 0.07 13.56 5.53
CA HIS A 35 1.20 12.80 4.99
C HIS A 35 0.94 11.28 5.03
N GLY A 36 0.46 10.75 6.15
CA GLY A 36 0.12 9.33 6.29
C GLY A 36 -1.01 8.91 5.35
N LYS A 37 -2.01 9.78 5.11
CA LYS A 37 -3.09 9.51 4.13
C LYS A 37 -2.54 9.36 2.71
N ILE A 38 -1.64 10.25 2.29
CA ILE A 38 -1.00 10.20 0.96
C ILE A 38 -0.20 8.90 0.80
N ILE A 39 0.59 8.53 1.81
CA ILE A 39 1.33 7.27 1.83
C ILE A 39 0.38 6.08 1.68
N HIS A 40 -0.72 6.04 2.44
CA HIS A 40 -1.68 4.95 2.37
C HIS A 40 -2.33 4.80 0.98
N ILE A 41 -2.64 5.92 0.32
CA ILE A 41 -3.19 5.93 -1.05
C ILE A 41 -2.14 5.43 -2.05
N ALA A 42 -0.92 5.96 -2.01
CA ALA A 42 0.17 5.56 -2.91
C ALA A 42 0.49 4.06 -2.78
N MET A 43 0.60 3.59 -1.54
CA MET A 43 0.86 2.18 -1.23
C MET A 43 -0.29 1.27 -1.66
N GLY A 44 -1.53 1.72 -1.48
CA GLY A 44 -2.72 0.99 -1.93
C GLY A 44 -2.79 0.88 -3.46
N LEU A 45 -2.42 1.93 -4.18
CA LEU A 45 -2.33 1.90 -5.64
C LEU A 45 -1.28 0.89 -6.13
N ILE A 46 -0.08 0.91 -5.53
CA ILE A 46 0.99 -0.05 -5.86
C ILE A 46 0.54 -1.49 -5.56
N ALA A 47 -0.06 -1.73 -4.40
CA ALA A 47 -0.58 -3.04 -4.02
C ALA A 47 -1.66 -3.53 -4.99
N ALA A 48 -2.60 -2.65 -5.39
CA ALA A 48 -3.66 -2.99 -6.33
C ALA A 48 -3.11 -3.31 -7.73
N ALA A 49 -2.11 -2.56 -8.21
CA ALA A 49 -1.42 -2.83 -9.47
C ALA A 49 -0.73 -4.19 -9.48
N LEU A 50 0.02 -4.51 -8.43
CA LEU A 50 0.74 -5.78 -8.34
C LEU A 50 -0.21 -6.97 -8.21
N GLY A 51 -1.25 -6.83 -7.37
CA GLY A 51 -2.27 -7.86 -7.22
C GLY A 51 -3.01 -8.14 -8.53
N ALA A 52 -3.35 -7.08 -9.28
CA ALA A 52 -4.04 -7.19 -10.57
C ALA A 52 -3.16 -7.84 -11.66
N ILE A 53 -1.84 -7.62 -11.64
CA ILE A 53 -0.90 -8.16 -12.62
C ILE A 53 -0.45 -9.59 -12.27
N ALA A 54 -0.49 -9.99 -10.99
CA ALA A 54 0.02 -11.28 -10.52
C ALA A 54 -0.58 -12.49 -11.28
N ILE A 55 -1.90 -12.55 -11.44
CA ILE A 55 -2.58 -13.68 -12.10
C ILE A 55 -2.22 -13.76 -13.60
N PRO A 56 -2.36 -12.67 -14.40
CA PRO A 56 -1.90 -12.67 -15.80
C PRO A 56 -0.43 -13.06 -15.98
N SER A 57 0.47 -12.60 -15.11
CA SER A 57 1.90 -12.91 -15.19
C SER A 57 2.19 -14.39 -14.98
N ILE A 58 1.52 -15.05 -14.02
CA ILE A 58 1.65 -16.49 -13.80
C ILE A 58 1.12 -17.27 -15.02
N LEU A 59 -0.05 -16.91 -15.53
CA LEU A 59 -0.66 -17.58 -16.69
C LEU A 59 0.23 -17.48 -17.94
N LYS A 60 0.92 -16.34 -18.12
CA LYS A 60 1.85 -16.12 -19.23
C LYS A 60 3.27 -16.61 -18.99
N LYS A 61 3.56 -17.19 -17.82
CA LYS A 61 4.92 -17.60 -17.40
C LYS A 61 5.92 -16.43 -17.49
N ASP A 62 5.44 -15.20 -17.33
CA ASP A 62 6.29 -14.01 -17.30
C ASP A 62 6.68 -13.72 -15.85
N PHE A 63 7.74 -14.41 -15.43
CA PHE A 63 8.26 -14.31 -14.07
C PHE A 63 9.05 -13.01 -13.82
N SER A 64 9.25 -12.17 -14.84
CA SER A 64 9.82 -10.82 -14.68
C SER A 64 9.00 -9.96 -13.71
N ALA A 65 7.69 -10.25 -13.60
CA ALA A 65 6.78 -9.65 -12.63
C ALA A 65 7.17 -9.92 -11.16
N ILE A 66 7.89 -11.00 -10.87
CA ILE A 66 8.36 -11.32 -9.51
C ILE A 66 9.35 -10.25 -9.03
N THR A 67 10.21 -9.74 -9.91
CA THR A 67 11.16 -8.67 -9.57
C THR A 67 10.44 -7.40 -9.12
N PHE A 68 9.33 -7.05 -9.77
CA PHE A 68 8.48 -5.92 -9.36
C PHE A 68 7.81 -6.16 -7.99
N LEU A 69 7.45 -7.41 -7.69
CA LEU A 69 6.93 -7.77 -6.37
C LEU A 69 7.99 -7.57 -5.28
N THR A 70 9.25 -7.95 -5.55
CA THR A 70 10.38 -7.72 -4.63
C THR A 70 10.65 -6.23 -4.41
N LEU A 71 10.60 -5.41 -5.48
CA LEU A 71 10.73 -3.96 -5.39
C LEU A 71 9.62 -3.36 -4.52
N ALA A 72 8.39 -3.79 -4.73
CA ALA A 72 7.26 -3.32 -3.94
C ALA A 72 7.29 -3.78 -2.48
N ALA A 73 7.72 -5.01 -2.22
CA ALA A 73 7.94 -5.50 -0.86
C ALA A 73 8.97 -4.63 -0.13
N THR A 74 10.02 -4.20 -0.84
CA THR A 74 11.02 -3.26 -0.32
C THR A 74 10.39 -1.91 0.00
N GLN A 75 9.63 -1.32 -0.92
CA GLN A 75 8.89 -0.08 -0.69
C GLN A 75 7.96 -0.19 0.53
N PHE A 76 7.28 -1.32 0.69
CA PHE A 76 6.35 -1.54 1.79
C PHE A 76 7.05 -1.65 3.14
N ARG A 77 8.19 -2.36 3.16
CA ARG A 77 9.06 -2.46 4.33
C ARG A 77 9.62 -1.10 4.73
N ASP A 78 10.13 -0.33 3.77
CA ASP A 78 10.76 0.96 4.05
C ASP A 78 9.74 1.98 4.57
N VAL A 79 8.51 2.01 4.02
CA VAL A 79 7.41 2.81 4.56
C VAL A 79 7.04 2.38 5.98
N ARG A 80 6.94 1.07 6.25
CA ARG A 80 6.66 0.58 7.61
C ARG A 80 7.77 0.97 8.59
N ASN A 81 9.03 0.93 8.17
CA ASN A 81 10.17 1.34 9.00
C ASN A 81 10.14 2.85 9.29
N MET A 82 9.87 3.67 8.28
CA MET A 82 9.69 5.12 8.43
C MET A 82 8.58 5.43 9.45
N GLU A 83 7.46 4.72 9.36
CA GLU A 83 6.33 4.89 10.28
C GLU A 83 6.70 4.51 11.72
N ARG A 84 7.36 3.36 11.93
CA ARG A 84 7.85 2.95 13.26
C ARG A 84 8.81 3.96 13.86
N ASN A 85 9.76 4.47 13.06
CA ASN A 85 10.70 5.49 13.52
C ASN A 85 9.97 6.78 13.93
N THR A 86 8.97 7.20 13.16
CA THR A 86 8.16 8.38 13.47
C THR A 86 7.42 8.19 14.80
N LEU A 87 6.78 7.04 15.01
CA LEU A 87 6.07 6.74 16.26
C LEU A 87 7.03 6.68 17.45
N GLN A 88 8.18 6.03 17.31
CA GLN A 88 9.20 5.95 18.36
C GLN A 88 9.74 7.34 18.74
N GLN A 89 9.88 8.26 17.79
CA GLN A 89 10.28 9.63 18.10
C GLN A 89 9.17 10.41 18.81
N LEU A 90 7.89 10.15 18.48
CA LEU A 90 6.76 10.79 19.16
C LEU A 90 6.63 10.34 20.62
N ASP A 91 6.94 9.08 20.93
CA ASP A 91 6.93 8.56 22.31
C ASP A 91 7.84 9.38 23.25
N GLY A 92 8.97 9.90 22.74
CA GLY A 92 9.87 10.77 23.51
C GLY A 92 9.32 12.15 23.87
N TYR A 93 8.21 12.56 23.24
CA TYR A 93 7.50 13.82 23.52
C TYR A 93 6.21 13.60 24.33
N GLU A 94 5.87 12.36 24.70
CA GLU A 94 4.66 12.10 25.49
C GLU A 94 4.84 12.56 26.95
N LEU A 95 3.82 13.23 27.48
CA LEU A 95 3.81 13.75 28.86
C LEU A 95 3.74 12.64 29.93
N VAL A 96 3.28 11.45 29.54
CA VAL A 96 3.21 10.26 30.37
C VAL A 96 3.75 9.10 29.54
N PRO A 97 4.81 8.41 29.99
CA PRO A 97 5.37 7.29 29.26
C PRO A 97 4.37 6.13 29.19
N ARG A 98 4.39 5.41 28.07
CA ARG A 98 3.62 4.18 27.90
C ARG A 98 4.39 3.03 28.58
N GLY A 99 3.90 2.58 29.72
CA GLY A 99 4.50 1.51 30.52
C GLY A 99 5.35 2.05 31.66
#